data_AF-A0A2R6N070-F1
#
_entry.id   AF-A0A2R6N070-F1
#
_cell.length_a   1.000
_cell.length_b   1.000
_cell.length_c   1.000
_cell.angle_alpha   90.00
_cell.angle_beta   90.00
_cell.angle_gamma   90.00
#
_symmetry.space_group_name_H-M   'P 1'
#
loop_
_entity.id
_entity.type
_entity.pdbx_description
1 polymer ?
#
loop_
_entity_poly.entity_id
_entity_poly.type
_entity_poly.pdbx_seq_one_letter_code
_entity_poly.pdbx_strand_id
1 'polypeptide(L)'
;MQPPRDPDDDGRPRRPSRDATARTDGGPAGDRPEEDRPPTATNHARAVADALAGYDRLVEVGIGRRTAVARALAERGASVTAVDRRAVETPDGVRFVRDDVTDPDLPIYGDADALYALHLPPELQAPVADVASRVGADLAFTTLGTDPATVPTRPATVAGGTLHWLRRTDDA
;
A
#
# COMPACT_ATOMS: atom_id res chain seq x y z
N MET A 1 57.12 -10.88 40.66
CA MET A 1 57.85 -9.70 41.15
C MET A 1 57.49 -8.51 40.26
N GLN A 2 56.74 -7.55 40.78
CA GLN A 2 56.60 -6.19 40.24
C GLN A 2 57.20 -5.21 41.28
N PRO A 3 57.83 -4.09 40.89
CA PRO A 3 58.25 -3.06 41.84
C PRO A 3 57.06 -2.17 42.27
N PRO A 4 57.11 -1.56 43.47
CA PRO A 4 56.00 -0.76 44.01
C PRO A 4 55.92 0.64 43.36
N ARG A 5 54.70 1.18 43.28
CA ARG A 5 54.43 2.57 42.87
C ARG A 5 54.56 3.51 44.08
N ASP A 6 55.22 4.65 43.88
CA ASP A 6 55.30 5.73 44.86
C ASP A 6 53.96 6.49 44.98
N PRO A 7 53.56 6.97 46.17
CA PRO A 7 52.17 7.39 46.45
C PRO A 7 51.90 8.90 46.38
N ASP A 8 52.88 9.77 46.13
CA ASP A 8 52.70 11.23 46.25
C ASP A 8 53.44 11.99 45.13
N ASP A 9 52.75 12.32 44.04
CA ASP A 9 53.14 13.43 43.14
C ASP A 9 51.90 14.13 42.56
N ASP A 10 51.43 15.15 43.29
CA ASP A 10 50.35 16.07 42.96
C ASP A 10 50.89 17.34 42.26
N GLY A 11 51.35 17.22 41.02
CA GLY A 11 52.07 18.28 40.28
C GLY A 11 51.23 19.19 39.35
N ARG A 12 50.08 19.74 39.76
CA ARG A 12 49.34 20.74 38.95
C ARG A 12 50.03 22.12 38.90
N PRO A 13 49.92 22.87 37.77
CA PRO A 13 49.09 24.10 37.76
C PRO A 13 48.40 24.39 36.39
N ARG A 14 47.08 24.66 36.33
CA ARG A 14 46.30 25.93 36.36
C ARG A 14 46.24 26.81 35.07
N ARG A 15 45.01 26.79 34.48
CA ARG A 15 44.16 27.88 33.93
C ARG A 15 44.37 28.36 32.46
N PRO A 16 43.38 29.00 31.77
CA PRO A 16 42.18 29.69 32.31
C PRO A 16 40.81 29.42 31.63
N SER A 17 39.81 30.09 32.22
CA SER A 17 38.38 30.20 31.89
C SER A 17 38.10 31.36 30.92
N ARG A 18 37.10 31.22 30.04
CA ARG A 18 35.89 32.09 29.95
C ARG A 18 35.01 31.80 28.72
N ASP A 19 33.71 31.71 29.00
CA ASP A 19 32.50 32.10 28.24
C ASP A 19 32.50 32.15 26.70
N ALA A 20 31.51 31.46 26.12
CA ALA A 20 30.64 32.04 25.10
C ALA A 20 29.30 31.27 25.02
N THR A 21 28.23 32.03 25.16
CA THR A 21 26.81 31.69 25.06
C THR A 21 26.39 31.08 23.72
N ALA A 22 25.51 30.07 23.72
CA ALA A 22 24.53 29.88 22.66
C ALA A 22 23.29 29.19 23.22
N ARG A 23 22.19 29.96 23.29
CA ARG A 23 20.84 29.42 23.31
C ARG A 23 20.62 28.65 22.00
N THR A 24 20.14 27.42 22.09
CA THR A 24 19.31 26.82 21.06
C THR A 24 18.03 26.37 21.73
N ASP A 25 17.01 27.22 21.60
CA ASP A 25 15.62 26.78 21.63
C ASP A 25 15.44 25.76 20.51
N GLY A 26 15.09 24.53 20.90
CA GLY A 26 14.79 23.43 20.01
C GLY A 26 14.03 22.40 20.81
N GLY A 27 12.82 22.78 21.24
CA GLY A 27 11.88 21.88 21.91
C GLY A 27 11.68 20.60 21.10
N PRO A 28 11.24 19.51 21.76
CA PRO A 28 10.96 18.27 21.04
C PRO A 28 9.96 18.59 19.93
N ALA A 29 10.32 18.16 18.70
CA ALA A 29 9.47 18.26 17.53
C ALA A 29 8.05 17.86 17.94
N GLY A 30 7.14 18.83 17.81
CA GLY A 30 5.77 18.70 18.23
C GLY A 30 5.18 17.39 17.72
N ASP A 31 4.52 16.70 18.64
CA ASP A 31 3.60 15.60 18.40
C ASP A 31 2.51 16.12 17.46
N ARG A 32 2.76 16.09 16.15
CA ARG A 32 1.72 16.31 15.15
C ARG A 32 0.95 15.00 15.05
N PRO A 33 -0.39 15.04 15.14
CA PRO A 33 -1.19 13.84 14.94
C PRO A 33 -0.82 13.22 13.59
N GLU A 34 -0.59 11.90 13.61
CA GLU A 34 -0.13 11.11 12.46
C GLU A 34 -1.09 11.17 11.25
N GLU A 35 -2.33 11.66 11.48
CA GLU A 35 -3.42 11.82 10.51
C GLU A 35 -3.11 12.74 9.32
N ASP A 36 -2.23 13.74 9.48
CA ASP A 36 -2.00 14.77 8.44
C ASP A 36 -0.72 14.52 7.60
N ARG A 37 -0.06 13.37 7.80
CA ARG A 37 1.07 12.94 6.97
C ARG A 37 0.52 12.25 5.71
N PRO A 38 1.04 12.55 4.51
CA PRO A 38 0.67 11.78 3.33
C PRO A 38 0.91 10.31 3.63
N PRO A 39 -0.08 9.44 3.44
CA PRO A 39 0.03 8.04 3.80
C PRO A 39 1.19 7.44 3.03
N THR A 40 2.00 6.68 3.75
CA THR A 40 3.06 5.91 3.10
C THR A 40 2.42 4.92 2.13
N ALA A 41 3.14 4.55 1.07
CA ALA A 41 2.67 3.52 0.13
C ALA A 41 2.24 2.23 0.88
N THR A 42 2.92 1.92 1.99
CA THR A 42 2.58 0.82 2.90
C THR A 42 1.24 1.02 3.61
N ASN A 43 0.95 2.22 4.11
CA ASN A 43 -0.33 2.52 4.77
C ASN A 43 -1.50 2.46 3.79
N HIS A 44 -1.32 3.01 2.57
CA HIS A 44 -2.35 2.92 1.54
C HIS A 44 -2.63 1.47 1.13
N ALA A 45 -1.57 0.70 0.88
CA ALA A 45 -1.72 -0.70 0.50
C ALA A 45 -2.43 -1.53 1.58
N ARG A 46 -2.11 -1.30 2.85
CA ARG A 46 -2.81 -1.95 3.97
C ARG A 46 -4.27 -1.57 4.03
N ALA A 47 -4.61 -0.29 3.93
CA ALA A 47 -6.00 0.16 3.99
C ALA A 47 -6.85 -0.42 2.84
N VAL A 48 -6.28 -0.52 1.63
CA VAL A 48 -6.95 -1.18 0.50
C VAL A 48 -7.10 -2.68 0.78
N ALA A 49 -6.06 -3.36 1.28
CA ALA A 49 -6.13 -4.77 1.63
C ALA A 49 -7.12 -5.06 2.77
N ASP A 50 -7.29 -4.14 3.73
CA ASP A 50 -8.30 -4.21 4.80
C ASP A 50 -9.71 -4.14 4.23
N ALA A 51 -9.94 -3.23 3.27
CA ALA A 51 -11.24 -3.09 2.61
C ALA A 51 -11.61 -4.33 1.77
N LEU A 52 -10.62 -5.12 1.35
CA LEU A 52 -10.78 -6.32 0.53
C LEU A 52 -10.67 -7.63 1.34
N ALA A 53 -10.46 -7.56 2.65
CA ALA A 53 -10.16 -8.73 3.49
C ALA A 53 -11.33 -9.71 3.65
N GLY A 54 -12.55 -9.33 3.26
CA GLY A 54 -13.73 -10.19 3.29
C GLY A 54 -13.84 -11.17 2.11
N TYR A 55 -12.95 -11.06 1.11
CA TYR A 55 -12.95 -11.91 -0.07
C TYR A 55 -11.83 -12.95 -0.02
N ASP A 56 -12.12 -14.19 -0.45
CA ASP A 56 -11.15 -15.29 -0.44
C ASP A 56 -10.38 -15.39 -1.76
N ARG A 57 -11.04 -15.08 -2.88
CA ARG A 57 -10.49 -15.16 -4.24
C ARG A 57 -10.55 -13.79 -4.90
N LEU A 58 -9.39 -13.19 -5.11
CA LEU A 58 -9.28 -11.87 -5.71
C LEU A 58 -8.49 -11.90 -7.01
N VAL A 59 -8.91 -11.07 -7.96
CA VAL A 59 -8.18 -10.80 -9.20
C VAL A 59 -7.72 -9.35 -9.23
N GLU A 60 -6.40 -9.11 -9.28
CA GLU A 60 -5.86 -7.78 -9.53
C GLU A 60 -5.72 -7.53 -11.03
N VAL A 61 -6.41 -6.55 -11.57
CA VAL A 61 -6.25 -6.12 -12.97
C VAL A 61 -5.26 -4.97 -13.05
N GLY A 62 -4.21 -5.15 -13.85
CA GLY A 62 -3.16 -4.15 -14.06
C GLY A 62 -2.17 -4.06 -12.90
N ILE A 63 -1.73 -5.20 -12.35
CA ILE A 63 -0.80 -5.30 -11.19
C ILE A 63 0.45 -4.38 -11.32
N GLY A 64 0.98 -4.23 -12.54
CA GLY A 64 2.12 -3.39 -12.84
C GLY A 64 3.29 -3.59 -11.87
N ARG A 65 3.73 -2.49 -11.23
CA ARG A 65 4.84 -2.49 -10.25
C ARG A 65 4.38 -2.26 -8.81
N ARG A 66 3.07 -2.13 -8.58
CA ARG A 66 2.50 -1.73 -7.28
C ARG A 66 1.92 -2.93 -6.54
N THR A 67 2.76 -3.94 -6.34
CA THR A 67 2.37 -5.25 -5.83
C THR A 67 2.08 -5.31 -4.32
N ALA A 68 2.10 -4.17 -3.63
CA ALA A 68 1.98 -4.11 -2.17
C ALA A 68 0.60 -4.57 -1.66
N VAL A 69 -0.48 -4.29 -2.41
CA VAL A 69 -1.83 -4.76 -2.05
C VAL A 69 -1.94 -6.27 -2.27
N ALA A 70 -1.58 -6.77 -3.46
CA ALA A 70 -1.56 -8.21 -3.74
C ALA A 70 -0.76 -9.00 -2.70
N ARG A 71 0.44 -8.50 -2.35
CA ARG A 71 1.26 -9.10 -1.31
C ARG A 71 0.55 -9.13 0.04
N ALA A 72 -0.03 -8.01 0.47
CA ALA A 72 -0.71 -7.93 1.76
C ALA A 72 -1.95 -8.85 1.83
N LEU A 73 -2.67 -9.03 0.72
CA LEU A 73 -3.79 -9.96 0.62
C LEU A 73 -3.32 -11.44 0.67
N ALA A 74 -2.27 -11.78 -0.08
CA ALA A 74 -1.69 -13.13 -0.05
C ALA A 74 -1.13 -13.49 1.34
N GLU A 75 -0.46 -12.54 2.02
CA GLU A 75 0.02 -12.70 3.40
C GLU A 75 -1.11 -12.95 4.41
N ARG A 76 -2.36 -12.56 4.08
CA ARG A 76 -3.57 -12.83 4.89
C ARG A 76 -4.24 -14.16 4.54
N GLY A 77 -3.74 -14.88 3.55
CA GLY A 77 -4.28 -16.17 3.11
C GLY A 77 -5.26 -16.10 1.94
N ALA A 78 -5.51 -14.92 1.36
CA ALA A 78 -6.35 -14.80 0.18
C ALA A 78 -5.66 -15.39 -1.06
N SER A 79 -6.44 -16.01 -1.95
CA SER A 79 -5.97 -16.46 -3.25
C SER A 79 -5.98 -15.30 -4.24
N VAL A 80 -4.82 -14.74 -4.56
CA VAL A 80 -4.68 -13.59 -5.45
C VAL A 80 -4.16 -14.02 -6.82
N THR A 81 -4.92 -13.69 -7.87
CA THR A 81 -4.47 -13.78 -9.26
C THR A 81 -4.22 -12.38 -9.82
N ALA A 82 -2.98 -12.06 -10.12
CA ALA A 82 -2.59 -10.82 -10.78
C ALA A 82 -2.64 -10.98 -12.30
N VAL A 83 -3.35 -10.08 -12.95
CA VAL A 83 -3.53 -10.01 -14.41
C VAL A 83 -2.89 -8.74 -14.96
N ASP A 84 -2.06 -8.89 -15.99
CA ASP A 84 -1.54 -7.76 -16.77
C ASP A 84 -1.21 -8.20 -18.20
N ARG A 85 -1.43 -7.32 -19.18
CA ARG A 85 -1.04 -7.58 -20.58
C ARG A 85 0.47 -7.70 -20.75
N ARG A 86 1.25 -7.11 -19.84
CA ARG A 86 2.72 -7.19 -19.77
C ARG A 86 3.12 -8.20 -18.70
N ALA A 87 4.11 -9.03 -19.03
CA ALA A 87 4.73 -9.89 -18.01
C ALA A 87 5.40 -9.03 -16.93
N VAL A 88 5.07 -9.32 -15.67
CA VAL A 88 5.67 -8.68 -14.50
C VAL A 88 6.00 -9.73 -13.44
N GLU A 89 6.97 -9.44 -12.58
CA GLU A 89 7.27 -10.27 -11.42
C GLU A 89 6.22 -10.03 -10.34
N THR A 90 5.65 -11.11 -9.80
CA THR A 90 4.68 -11.06 -8.71
C THR A 90 5.31 -11.53 -7.40
N PRO A 91 4.81 -11.04 -6.25
CA PRO A 91 5.22 -11.54 -4.94
C PRO A 91 4.90 -13.04 -4.76
N ASP A 92 5.59 -13.68 -3.82
CA ASP A 92 5.25 -15.03 -3.39
C ASP A 92 3.78 -15.11 -2.94
N GLY A 93 3.11 -16.21 -3.30
CA GLY A 93 1.68 -16.40 -3.01
C GLY A 93 0.73 -15.71 -3.98
N VAL A 94 1.23 -14.91 -4.93
CA VAL A 94 0.42 -14.26 -5.98
C VAL A 94 0.63 -14.96 -7.31
N ARG A 95 -0.44 -15.49 -7.89
CA ARG A 95 -0.39 -16.12 -9.22
C ARG A 95 -0.41 -15.05 -10.31
N PHE A 96 0.52 -15.08 -11.25
CA PHE A 96 0.48 -14.19 -12.41
C PHE A 96 -0.19 -14.85 -13.62
N VAL A 97 -1.03 -14.10 -14.34
CA VAL A 97 -1.59 -14.46 -15.64
C VAL A 97 -1.47 -13.29 -16.59
N ARG A 98 -1.04 -13.57 -17.83
CA ARG A 98 -1.02 -12.55 -18.88
C ARG A 98 -2.32 -12.58 -19.66
N ASP A 99 -3.09 -11.51 -19.57
CA ASP A 99 -4.36 -11.32 -20.27
C ASP A 99 -4.61 -9.84 -20.55
N ASP A 100 -5.42 -9.54 -21.56
CA ASP A 100 -5.87 -8.19 -21.88
C ASP A 100 -7.33 -8.03 -21.49
N VAL A 101 -7.62 -7.26 -20.44
CA VAL A 101 -8.99 -7.08 -19.95
C VAL A 101 -9.95 -6.45 -20.97
N THR A 102 -9.43 -5.85 -22.05
CA THR A 102 -10.24 -5.33 -23.16
C THR A 102 -10.69 -6.42 -24.15
N ASP A 103 -10.04 -7.58 -24.13
CA ASP A 103 -10.40 -8.80 -24.86
C ASP A 103 -10.16 -10.03 -23.94
N PRO A 104 -10.98 -10.19 -22.88
CA PRO A 104 -10.64 -11.04 -21.75
C PRO A 104 -10.92 -12.52 -22.01
N ASP A 105 -10.00 -13.38 -21.58
CA ASP A 105 -10.28 -14.81 -21.40
C ASP A 105 -11.05 -15.06 -20.09
N LEU A 106 -12.38 -14.99 -20.16
CA LEU A 106 -13.30 -15.05 -19.00
C LEU A 106 -13.03 -16.17 -17.97
N PRO A 107 -12.66 -17.40 -18.34
CA PRO A 107 -12.22 -18.44 -17.41
C PRO A 107 -11.15 -18.02 -16.39
N ILE A 108 -10.31 -17.02 -16.70
CA ILE A 108 -9.31 -16.47 -15.75
C ILE A 108 -9.99 -15.81 -14.53
N TYR A 109 -11.17 -15.23 -14.75
CA TYR A 109 -11.91 -14.42 -13.79
C TYR A 109 -13.08 -15.17 -13.14
N GLY A 110 -13.44 -16.34 -13.65
CA GLY A 110 -14.71 -17.02 -13.35
C GLY A 110 -14.91 -17.44 -11.89
N ASP A 111 -13.84 -17.65 -11.14
CA ASP A 111 -13.89 -18.07 -9.72
C ASP A 111 -13.59 -16.91 -8.75
N ALA A 112 -13.54 -15.66 -9.24
CA ALA A 112 -13.22 -14.51 -8.40
C ALA A 112 -14.44 -14.03 -7.60
N ASP A 113 -14.25 -13.81 -6.29
CA ASP A 113 -15.27 -13.16 -5.47
C ASP A 113 -15.26 -11.64 -5.73
N ALA A 114 -14.06 -11.08 -5.94
CA ALA A 114 -13.86 -9.67 -6.28
C ALA A 114 -12.73 -9.46 -7.28
N LEU A 115 -12.95 -8.52 -8.19
CA LEU A 115 -11.90 -7.90 -9.00
C LEU A 115 -11.47 -6.60 -8.34
N TYR A 116 -10.17 -6.30 -8.39
CA TYR A 116 -9.69 -4.98 -8.03
C TYR A 116 -8.62 -4.44 -8.95
N ALA A 117 -8.47 -3.12 -9.01
CA ALA A 117 -7.45 -2.46 -9.80
C ALA A 117 -6.92 -1.19 -9.11
N LEU A 118 -5.62 -0.95 -9.21
CA LEU A 118 -4.99 0.24 -8.67
C LEU A 118 -4.65 1.22 -9.79
N HIS A 119 -5.01 2.49 -9.61
CA HIS A 119 -4.79 3.56 -10.59
C HIS A 119 -5.40 3.22 -11.97
N LEU A 120 -6.63 2.72 -11.98
CA LEU A 120 -7.34 2.27 -13.17
C LEU A 120 -7.67 3.47 -14.07
N PRO A 121 -7.11 3.54 -15.30
CA PRO A 121 -7.36 4.66 -16.19
C PRO A 121 -8.81 4.63 -16.72
N PRO A 122 -9.41 5.80 -17.03
CA PRO A 122 -10.81 5.92 -17.45
C PRO A 122 -11.27 4.95 -18.54
N GLU A 123 -10.44 4.71 -19.55
CA GLU A 123 -10.72 3.85 -20.69
C GLU A 123 -10.81 2.36 -20.33
N LEU A 124 -10.20 1.94 -19.21
CA LEU A 124 -10.24 0.55 -18.73
C LEU A 124 -11.33 0.30 -17.70
N GLN A 125 -11.96 1.33 -17.15
CA GLN A 125 -13.00 1.15 -16.13
C GLN A 125 -14.22 0.39 -16.65
N ALA A 126 -14.70 0.72 -17.86
CA ALA A 126 -15.84 0.03 -18.46
C ALA A 126 -15.53 -1.45 -18.83
N PRO A 127 -14.40 -1.78 -19.48
CA PRO A 127 -13.99 -3.17 -19.70
C PRO A 127 -13.89 -4.00 -18.41
N VAL A 128 -13.27 -3.46 -17.35
CA VAL A 128 -13.15 -4.17 -16.07
C VAL A 128 -14.51 -4.36 -15.41
N ALA A 129 -15.38 -3.35 -15.45
CA ALA A 129 -16.75 -3.43 -14.95
C ALA A 129 -17.59 -4.48 -15.69
N ASP A 130 -17.42 -4.59 -17.00
CA ASP A 130 -18.09 -5.61 -17.82
C ASP A 130 -17.61 -7.02 -17.46
N VAL A 131 -16.30 -7.24 -17.29
CA VAL A 131 -15.77 -8.52 -16.81
C VAL A 131 -16.34 -8.90 -15.44
N ALA A 132 -16.26 -7.99 -14.46
CA ALA A 132 -16.80 -8.23 -13.12
C ALA A 132 -18.30 -8.59 -13.17
N SER A 133 -19.07 -7.88 -14.01
CA SER A 133 -20.50 -8.14 -14.20
C SER A 133 -20.77 -9.51 -14.82
N ARG A 134 -19.98 -9.92 -15.81
CA ARG A 134 -20.12 -11.21 -16.52
C ARG A 134 -19.79 -12.41 -15.64
N VAL A 135 -18.81 -12.28 -14.74
CA VAL A 135 -18.43 -13.36 -13.80
C VAL A 135 -19.16 -13.28 -12.46
N GLY A 136 -19.95 -12.23 -12.24
CA GLY A 136 -20.74 -12.06 -11.02
C GLY A 136 -19.92 -11.58 -9.81
N ALA A 137 -18.68 -11.14 -10.01
CA ALA A 137 -17.79 -10.67 -8.97
C ALA A 137 -18.08 -9.21 -8.58
N ASP A 138 -17.66 -8.85 -7.36
CA ASP A 138 -17.57 -7.46 -6.93
C ASP A 138 -16.41 -6.75 -7.63
N LEU A 139 -16.44 -5.42 -7.64
CA LEU A 139 -15.37 -4.62 -8.24
C LEU A 139 -15.03 -3.41 -7.37
N ALA A 140 -13.75 -3.31 -7.03
CA ALA A 140 -13.15 -2.17 -6.34
C ALA A 140 -11.98 -1.58 -7.15
N PHE A 141 -11.89 -0.26 -7.30
CA PHE A 141 -10.70 0.33 -7.92
C PHE A 141 -10.34 1.71 -7.40
N THR A 142 -9.08 2.10 -7.53
CA THR A 142 -8.65 3.50 -7.37
C THR A 142 -8.44 4.12 -8.75
N THR A 143 -8.72 5.41 -8.91
CA THR A 143 -8.53 6.11 -10.18
C THR A 143 -7.08 6.57 -10.36
N LEU A 144 -6.71 6.85 -11.61
CA LEU A 144 -5.40 7.42 -11.93
C LEU A 144 -5.39 8.94 -11.65
N GLY A 145 -4.73 9.35 -10.57
CA GLY A 145 -4.59 10.77 -10.26
C GLY A 145 -5.93 11.47 -10.00
N THR A 146 -6.23 12.52 -10.77
CA THR A 146 -7.49 13.28 -10.66
C THR A 146 -8.56 12.79 -11.63
N ASP A 147 -8.34 11.66 -12.30
CA ASP A 147 -9.31 11.11 -13.25
C ASP A 147 -10.60 10.69 -12.55
N PRO A 148 -11.77 10.92 -13.18
CA PRO A 148 -13.05 10.54 -12.61
C PRO A 148 -13.30 9.03 -12.72
N ALA A 149 -14.21 8.53 -11.87
CA ALA A 149 -14.88 7.27 -12.15
C ALA A 149 -15.88 7.48 -13.31
N THR A 150 -15.72 6.71 -14.39
CA THR A 150 -16.56 6.74 -15.59
C THR A 150 -17.68 5.69 -15.55
N VAL A 151 -17.65 4.78 -14.58
CA VAL A 151 -18.71 3.81 -14.29
C VAL A 151 -19.42 4.13 -12.97
N PRO A 152 -20.70 3.75 -12.78
CA PRO A 152 -21.44 4.05 -11.55
C PRO A 152 -20.80 3.38 -10.34
N THR A 153 -20.29 4.16 -9.39
CA THR A 153 -19.59 3.60 -8.21
C THR A 153 -20.01 4.28 -6.92
N ARG A 154 -19.80 3.58 -5.81
CA ARG A 154 -19.89 4.10 -4.45
C ARG A 154 -18.47 4.35 -3.96
N PRO A 155 -18.06 5.60 -3.73
CA PRO A 155 -16.75 5.90 -3.19
C PRO A 155 -16.68 5.55 -1.70
N ALA A 156 -15.56 4.99 -1.28
CA ALA A 156 -15.20 4.75 0.12
C ALA A 156 -13.82 5.36 0.40
N THR A 157 -13.71 6.14 1.46
CA THR A 157 -12.43 6.73 1.87
C THR A 157 -11.53 5.66 2.46
N VAL A 158 -10.30 5.58 1.98
CA VAL A 158 -9.23 4.75 2.55
C VAL A 158 -8.00 5.62 2.80
N ALA A 159 -7.08 5.17 3.65
CA ALA A 159 -5.83 5.91 3.85
C ALA A 159 -5.13 6.07 2.49
N GLY A 160 -5.00 7.29 1.99
CA GLY A 160 -4.26 7.59 0.75
C GLY A 160 -5.07 7.64 -0.53
N GLY A 161 -6.39 7.59 -0.43
CA GLY A 161 -7.23 7.90 -1.59
C GLY A 161 -8.68 7.45 -1.41
N THR A 162 -9.32 7.25 -2.55
CA THR A 162 -10.70 6.79 -2.64
C THR A 162 -10.73 5.46 -3.36
N LEU A 163 -11.39 4.49 -2.74
CA LEU A 163 -11.69 3.20 -3.35
C LEU A 163 -13.13 3.25 -3.88
N HIS A 164 -13.30 3.01 -5.17
CA HIS A 164 -14.59 3.04 -5.85
C HIS A 164 -15.15 1.63 -5.99
N TRP A 165 -16.36 1.42 -5.47
CA TRP A 165 -17.05 0.13 -5.51
C TRP A 165 -18.20 0.13 -6.52
N LEU A 166 -18.22 -0.81 -7.45
CA LEU A 166 -19.35 -1.01 -8.38
C LEU A 166 -20.44 -1.89 -7.74
N ARG A 167 -20.03 -2.96 -7.08
CA ARG A 167 -20.85 -3.88 -6.29
C ARG A 167 -20.02 -4.32 -5.08
N ARG A 168 -20.66 -4.45 -3.92
CA ARG A 168 -20.05 -4.94 -2.68
C ARG A 168 -21.05 -5.84 -1.98
N THR A 169 -20.69 -7.09 -1.75
CA THR A 169 -21.53 -8.13 -1.12
C THR A 169 -21.53 -8.01 0.42
N ASP A 170 -21.52 -6.78 0.95
CA ASP A 170 -21.65 -6.48 2.39
C ASP A 170 -23.09 -6.07 2.78
N ASP A 171 -24.04 -6.06 1.84
CA ASP A 171 -25.46 -5.73 2.09
C ASP A 171 -26.30 -7.00 2.42
N ALA A 172 -25.82 -7.87 3.31
CA ALA A 172 -26.58 -9.02 3.85
C ALA A 172 -26.60 -9.05 5.38
#